data_AF-A0ABD4V1A0-F1
#
_entry.id   AF-A0ABD4V1A0-F1
#
_cell.length_a   1.000
_cell.length_b   1.000
_cell.length_c   1.000
_cell.angle_alpha   90.00
_cell.angle_beta   90.00
_cell.angle_gamma   90.00
#
_symmetry.space_group_name_H-M   'P 1'
#
loop_
_entity.id
_entity.type
_entity.pdbx_description
1 polymer ?
#
loop_
_entity_poly.entity_id
_entity_poly.type
_entity_poly.pdbx_seq_one_letter_code
_entity_poly.pdbx_strand_id
1 'polypeptide(L)'
;MTTYTARPIPPTVLKELRDGDDAGRPVVALTDPEGGAPLRCCLRRSEPGERIALVSYAPLRRRAARTGTDPGAYDEQGPVFVHADDCAGPADGDLPFTNAHRVLRRYSAEGHILGGRLVETPDAFQEAFGEAFTDPEVALVHVRAVEYGCFLYAVERG
;
A
#
# COMPACT_ATOMS: atom_id res chain seq x y z
N MET A 1 17.15 17.49 2.33
CA MET A 1 15.90 17.13 1.63
C MET A 1 15.23 16.06 2.46
N THR A 2 13.94 16.20 2.75
CA THR A 2 13.15 15.13 3.38
C THR A 2 13.02 13.99 2.39
N THR A 3 13.37 12.77 2.80
CA THR A 3 13.19 11.57 1.99
C THR A 3 11.82 10.97 2.33
N TYR A 4 11.09 10.51 1.32
CA TYR A 4 9.82 9.80 1.51
C TYR A 4 10.02 8.33 1.17
N THR A 5 9.75 7.46 2.13
CA THR A 5 9.99 6.02 1.96
C THR A 5 8.68 5.30 1.68
N ALA A 6 8.59 4.65 0.52
CA ALA A 6 7.49 3.75 0.22
C ALA A 6 7.60 2.47 1.06
N ARG A 7 6.50 2.08 1.71
CA ARG A 7 6.41 0.90 2.56
C ARG A 7 5.54 -0.16 1.88
N PRO A 8 6.11 -1.32 1.50
CA PRO A 8 5.33 -2.46 1.04
C PRO A 8 4.51 -3.04 2.20
N ILE A 9 3.66 -4.02 1.90
CA ILE A 9 3.09 -4.86 2.96
C ILE A 9 4.27 -5.55 3.69
N PRO A 10 4.34 -5.48 5.04
CA PRO A 10 5.45 -6.07 5.79
C PRO A 10 5.62 -7.57 5.52
N PRO A 11 6.85 -8.11 5.48
CA PRO A 11 7.09 -9.53 5.21
C PRO A 11 6.34 -10.50 6.12
N THR A 12 6.21 -10.17 7.41
CA THR A 12 5.43 -10.97 8.37
C THR A 12 3.94 -11.01 8.00
N VAL A 13 3.38 -9.86 7.62
CA VAL A 13 2.00 -9.76 7.17
C VAL A 13 1.79 -10.47 5.83
N LEU A 14 2.75 -10.40 4.90
CA LEU A 14 2.69 -11.16 3.64
C LEU A 14 2.63 -12.66 3.88
N LYS A 15 3.41 -13.17 4.84
CA LYS A 15 3.35 -14.59 5.22
C LYS A 15 1.96 -14.98 5.74
N GLU A 16 1.41 -14.19 6.66
CA GLU A 16 0.06 -14.42 7.18
C GLU A 16 -1.01 -14.36 6.08
N LEU A 17 -0.92 -13.37 5.18
CA LEU A 17 -1.84 -13.21 4.06
C LEU A 17 -1.72 -14.30 2.99
N ARG A 18 -0.72 -15.19 3.05
CA ARG A 18 -0.64 -16.39 2.21
C ARG A 18 -1.30 -17.60 2.86
N ASP A 19 -1.46 -17.58 4.19
CA ASP A 19 -2.18 -18.62 4.95
C ASP A 19 -3.69 -18.31 5.01
N GLY A 20 -4.06 -17.04 5.17
CA GLY A 20 -5.45 -16.57 5.18
C GLY A 20 -5.53 -15.05 5.08
N ASP A 21 -6.45 -14.56 4.25
CA ASP A 21 -6.57 -13.12 4.01
C ASP A 21 -7.28 -12.38 5.16
N ASP A 22 -7.30 -11.05 5.07
CA ASP A 22 -7.94 -10.22 6.10
C ASP A 22 -9.47 -10.37 6.20
N ALA A 23 -10.10 -11.09 5.26
CA ALA A 23 -11.51 -11.48 5.35
C ALA A 23 -11.70 -12.87 5.99
N GLY A 24 -10.63 -13.55 6.39
CA GLY A 24 -10.65 -14.93 6.85
C GLY A 24 -10.86 -15.95 5.72
N ARG A 25 -10.60 -15.58 4.46
CA ARG A 25 -10.72 -16.48 3.31
C ARG A 25 -9.40 -17.17 3.02
N PRO A 26 -9.43 -18.44 2.56
CA PRO A 26 -8.24 -19.12 2.07
C PRO A 26 -7.72 -18.42 0.81
N VAL A 27 -6.41 -18.45 0.64
CA VAL A 27 -5.73 -17.78 -0.46
C VAL A 27 -5.67 -18.71 -1.66
N VAL A 28 -6.07 -18.21 -2.82
CA VAL A 28 -6.00 -18.95 -4.08
C VAL A 28 -4.90 -18.35 -4.94
N ALA A 29 -3.81 -19.10 -5.12
CA ALA A 29 -2.74 -18.72 -6.02
C ALA A 29 -3.14 -19.02 -7.47
N LEU A 30 -2.75 -18.13 -8.37
CA LEU A 30 -2.89 -18.28 -9.81
C LEU A 30 -1.63 -17.84 -10.53
N THR A 31 -1.39 -18.39 -11.72
CA THR A 31 -0.37 -17.88 -12.64
C THR A 31 -0.96 -16.71 -13.41
N ASP A 32 -0.27 -15.58 -13.40
CA ASP A 32 -0.65 -14.39 -14.18
C ASP A 32 -0.07 -14.50 -15.60
N PRO A 33 -0.88 -14.82 -16.63
CA PRO A 33 -0.35 -15.03 -17.97
C PRO A 33 0.06 -13.73 -18.67
N GLU A 34 -0.52 -12.59 -18.27
CA GLU A 34 -0.32 -11.29 -18.93
C GLU A 34 0.69 -10.41 -18.16
N GLY A 35 0.81 -10.60 -16.85
CA GLY A 35 1.53 -9.69 -15.99
C GLY A 35 0.77 -8.38 -15.77
N GLY A 36 1.46 -7.39 -15.21
CA GLY A 36 0.92 -6.04 -15.04
C GLY A 36 0.14 -5.81 -13.74
N ALA A 37 -0.19 -6.86 -12.98
CA ALA A 37 -0.85 -6.73 -11.68
C ALA A 37 0.04 -5.93 -10.69
N PRO A 38 -0.46 -4.87 -10.04
CA PRO A 38 0.37 -4.09 -9.11
C PRO A 38 0.61 -4.88 -7.82
N LEU A 39 1.83 -5.34 -7.56
CA LEU A 39 2.15 -6.18 -6.42
C LEU A 39 2.49 -5.34 -5.18
N ARG A 40 1.88 -5.68 -4.04
CA ARG A 40 2.05 -4.95 -2.77
C ARG A 40 3.22 -5.45 -1.92
N CYS A 41 3.79 -6.60 -2.27
CA CYS A 41 4.97 -7.17 -1.62
C CYS A 41 6.28 -6.51 -2.07
N CYS A 42 6.43 -6.22 -3.36
CA CYS A 42 7.64 -5.65 -3.95
C CYS A 42 7.41 -4.31 -4.67
N LEU A 43 6.19 -3.80 -4.70
CA LEU A 43 5.84 -2.52 -5.30
C LEU A 43 6.20 -2.38 -6.79
N ARG A 44 6.32 -3.50 -7.51
CA ARG A 44 6.39 -3.54 -8.97
C ARG A 44 5.13 -4.16 -9.54
N ARG A 45 5.00 -4.12 -10.86
CA ARG A 45 4.01 -4.93 -11.57
C ARG A 45 4.49 -6.37 -11.68
N SER A 46 3.56 -7.33 -11.71
CA SER A 46 3.85 -8.72 -12.04
C SER A 46 4.39 -8.84 -13.47
N GLU A 47 5.18 -9.88 -13.69
CA GLU A 47 5.62 -10.32 -15.01
C GLU A 47 4.76 -11.50 -15.48
N PRO A 48 4.62 -11.71 -16.81
CA PRO A 48 3.98 -12.90 -17.35
C PRO A 48 4.57 -14.20 -16.76
N GLY A 49 3.70 -15.11 -16.33
CA GLY A 49 4.06 -16.39 -15.76
C GLY A 49 4.29 -16.39 -14.24
N GLU A 50 4.27 -15.23 -13.59
CA GLU A 50 4.43 -15.18 -12.14
C GLU A 50 3.23 -15.76 -11.38
N ARG A 51 3.51 -16.39 -10.25
CA ARG A 51 2.48 -16.86 -9.32
C ARG A 51 2.08 -15.75 -8.36
N ILE A 52 0.83 -15.31 -8.46
CA ILE A 52 0.25 -14.23 -7.65
C ILE A 52 -1.00 -14.70 -6.94
N ALA A 53 -1.43 -13.93 -5.95
CA ALA A 53 -2.70 -14.10 -5.26
C ALA A 53 -3.40 -12.75 -5.10
N LEU A 54 -4.72 -12.74 -5.25
CA LEU A 54 -5.58 -11.61 -4.91
C LEU A 54 -6.17 -11.85 -3.52
N VAL A 55 -5.78 -11.01 -2.57
CA VAL A 55 -6.16 -11.17 -1.15
C VAL A 55 -6.90 -9.94 -0.65
N SER A 56 -7.83 -10.11 0.30
CA SER A 56 -8.26 -8.95 1.10
C SER A 56 -7.15 -8.52 2.05
N TYR A 57 -6.95 -7.22 2.15
CA TYR A 57 -5.98 -6.60 3.05
C TYR A 57 -6.57 -5.36 3.72
N ALA A 58 -6.37 -5.25 5.04
CA ALA A 58 -6.83 -4.15 5.88
C ALA A 58 -5.61 -3.37 6.45
N PRO A 59 -5.07 -2.38 5.71
CA PRO A 59 -3.80 -1.73 6.07
C PRO A 59 -3.83 -1.06 7.44
N LEU A 60 -4.93 -0.38 7.78
CA LEU A 60 -5.03 0.32 9.06
C LEU A 60 -5.19 -0.64 10.24
N ARG A 61 -6.01 -1.69 10.13
CA ARG A 61 -6.09 -2.73 11.18
C ARG A 61 -4.76 -3.41 11.44
N ARG A 62 -4.01 -3.76 10.39
CA ARG A 62 -2.69 -4.38 10.52
C ARG A 62 -1.68 -3.44 11.18
N ARG A 63 -1.72 -2.14 10.85
CA ARG A 63 -0.90 -1.14 11.53
C ARG A 63 -1.32 -0.98 13.00
N ALA A 64 -2.61 -0.86 13.25
CA ALA A 64 -3.16 -0.63 14.57
C ALA A 64 -2.83 -1.75 15.56
N ALA A 65 -2.90 -3.01 15.10
CA ALA A 65 -2.44 -4.17 15.87
C ALA A 65 -0.96 -4.08 16.28
N ARG A 66 -0.11 -3.48 15.45
CA ARG A 66 1.32 -3.27 15.74
C ARG A 66 1.58 -2.08 16.66
N THR A 67 0.75 -1.03 16.57
CA THR A 67 0.95 0.22 17.30
C THR A 67 0.10 0.36 18.56
N GLY A 68 -0.79 -0.60 18.84
CA GLY A 68 -1.70 -0.56 19.99
C GLY A 68 -2.78 0.50 19.85
N THR A 69 -3.21 0.81 18.62
CA THR A 69 -4.28 1.78 18.34
C THR A 69 -5.55 1.06 17.87
N ASP A 70 -6.65 1.79 17.71
CA ASP A 70 -7.91 1.30 17.14
C ASP A 70 -8.21 2.09 15.85
N PRO A 71 -8.30 1.46 14.67
CA PRO A 71 -8.61 2.16 13.43
C PRO A 71 -10.06 2.65 13.37
N GLY A 72 -10.95 2.15 14.24
CA GLY A 72 -12.36 2.54 14.31
C GLY A 72 -13.08 2.40 12.98
N ALA A 73 -13.91 3.39 12.64
CA ALA A 73 -14.67 3.42 11.39
C ALA A 73 -13.80 3.54 10.12
N TYR A 74 -12.49 3.76 10.27
CA TYR A 74 -11.54 3.80 9.16
C TYR A 74 -10.87 2.44 8.90
N ASP A 75 -11.30 1.34 9.54
CA ASP A 75 -10.87 -0.03 9.21
C ASP A 75 -11.36 -0.47 7.82
N GLU A 76 -10.71 0.09 6.80
CA GLU A 76 -10.96 -0.23 5.41
C GLU A 76 -10.26 -1.53 5.01
N GLN A 77 -10.97 -2.35 4.25
CA GLN A 77 -10.46 -3.59 3.70
C GLN A 77 -10.69 -3.61 2.19
N GLY A 78 -9.69 -4.01 1.42
CA GLY A 78 -9.78 -4.03 -0.05
C GLY A 78 -8.89 -5.09 -0.70
N PRO A 79 -9.11 -5.37 -1.98
CA PRO A 79 -8.33 -6.35 -2.72
C PRO A 79 -6.93 -5.81 -3.06
N VAL A 80 -5.90 -6.63 -2.86
CA VAL A 80 -4.52 -6.35 -3.28
C VAL A 80 -3.89 -7.59 -3.89
N PHE A 81 -3.03 -7.39 -4.89
CA PHE A 81 -2.20 -8.48 -5.43
C PHE A 81 -0.89 -8.59 -4.66
N VAL A 82 -0.47 -9.83 -4.39
CA VAL A 82 0.83 -10.19 -3.80
C VAL A 82 1.38 -11.41 -4.52
N HIS A 83 2.70 -11.65 -4.44
CA HIS A 83 3.27 -12.94 -4.85
C HIS A 83 2.73 -14.06 -3.95
N ALA A 84 2.36 -15.18 -4.58
CA ALA A 84 1.89 -16.37 -3.87
C ALA A 84 3.01 -17.04 -3.07
N ASP A 85 4.24 -16.91 -3.54
CA ASP A 85 5.45 -17.42 -2.89
C ASP A 85 6.27 -16.28 -2.28
N ASP A 86 7.36 -16.62 -1.58
CA ASP A 86 8.25 -15.64 -0.96
C ASP A 86 8.79 -14.62 -1.96
N CYS A 87 8.88 -13.38 -1.49
CA CYS A 87 9.17 -12.22 -2.31
C CYS A 87 10.37 -11.49 -1.71
N ALA A 88 11.34 -11.11 -2.55
CA ALA A 88 12.53 -10.37 -2.13
C ALA A 88 12.21 -8.96 -1.59
N GLY A 89 10.99 -8.46 -1.80
CA GLY A 89 10.59 -7.11 -1.44
C GLY A 89 10.89 -6.10 -2.56
N PRO A 90 10.69 -4.80 -2.27
CA PRO A 90 10.92 -3.75 -3.24
C PRO A 90 12.41 -3.57 -3.52
N ALA A 91 12.74 -3.20 -4.77
CA ALA A 91 14.04 -2.65 -5.07
C ALA A 91 14.16 -1.25 -4.47
N ASP A 92 15.36 -0.85 -4.05
CA ASP A 92 15.63 0.54 -3.69
C ASP A 92 15.43 1.43 -4.92
N GLY A 93 14.91 2.65 -4.71
CA GLY A 93 14.75 3.62 -5.79
C GLY A 93 13.57 4.55 -5.64
N ASP A 94 13.05 4.98 -6.80
CA ASP A 94 11.97 5.95 -6.92
C ASP A 94 10.64 5.45 -6.36
N LEU A 95 9.72 6.40 -6.14
CA LEU A 95 8.36 6.09 -5.70
C LEU A 95 7.62 5.22 -6.73
N PRO A 96 7.04 4.08 -6.31
CA PRO A 96 6.38 3.17 -7.23
C PRO A 96 5.02 3.68 -7.70
N PHE A 97 4.59 3.23 -8.88
CA PHE A 97 3.26 3.47 -9.46
C PHE A 97 2.87 4.97 -9.63
N THR A 98 3.84 5.86 -9.82
CA THR A 98 3.63 7.31 -10.03
C THR A 98 3.19 7.68 -11.45
N ASN A 99 3.21 6.73 -12.38
CA ASN A 99 2.90 6.92 -13.80
C ASN A 99 1.39 7.02 -14.13
N ALA A 100 0.52 7.29 -13.16
CA ALA A 100 -0.90 7.56 -13.36
C ALA A 100 -1.48 8.30 -12.14
N HIS A 101 -2.74 8.76 -12.25
CA HIS A 101 -3.38 9.55 -11.20
C HIS A 101 -3.50 8.74 -9.90
N ARG A 102 -3.18 9.37 -8.76
CA ARG A 102 -3.27 8.75 -7.44
C ARG A 102 -3.97 9.65 -6.43
N VAL A 103 -4.62 9.01 -5.48
CA VAL A 103 -5.06 9.69 -4.26
C VAL A 103 -4.02 9.46 -3.18
N LEU A 104 -3.51 10.54 -2.60
CA LEU A 104 -2.78 10.53 -1.34
C LEU A 104 -3.77 10.76 -0.22
N ARG A 105 -3.94 9.78 0.67
CA ARG A 105 -4.77 9.92 1.87
C ARG A 105 -3.90 9.98 3.12
N ARG A 106 -4.04 11.04 3.91
CA ARG A 106 -3.20 11.34 5.08
C ARG A 106 -3.85 10.76 6.33
N TYR A 107 -3.05 10.13 7.18
CA TYR A 107 -3.55 9.56 8.43
C TYR A 107 -2.74 10.01 9.65
N SER A 108 -3.43 10.15 10.78
CA SER A 108 -2.82 10.33 12.09
C SER A 108 -2.14 9.06 12.59
N ALA A 109 -1.43 9.15 13.72
CA ALA A 109 -0.82 7.99 14.37
C ALA A 109 -1.87 6.95 14.84
N GLU A 110 -3.09 7.39 15.12
CA GLU A 110 -4.24 6.57 15.53
C GLU A 110 -4.97 5.96 14.33
N GLY A 111 -4.67 6.41 13.11
CA GLY A 111 -5.33 5.94 11.89
C GLY A 111 -6.54 6.78 11.46
N HIS A 112 -6.71 7.99 12.00
CA HIS A 112 -7.76 8.92 11.56
C HIS A 112 -7.37 9.60 10.25
N ILE A 113 -8.32 9.79 9.34
CA ILE A 113 -8.09 10.55 8.10
C ILE A 113 -7.93 12.04 8.44
N LEU A 114 -6.79 12.61 8.08
CA LEU A 114 -6.50 14.05 8.26
C LEU A 114 -6.68 14.85 6.95
N GLY A 115 -6.81 14.17 5.82
CA GLY A 115 -7.08 14.80 4.54
C GLY A 115 -6.73 13.92 3.35
N GLY A 116 -6.92 14.47 2.15
CA GLY A 116 -6.55 13.80 0.91
C GLY A 116 -6.15 14.79 -0.19
N ARG A 117 -5.33 14.33 -1.14
CA ARG A 117 -4.91 15.07 -2.33
C ARG A 117 -4.94 14.16 -3.55
N LEU A 118 -5.58 14.61 -4.63
CA LEU A 118 -5.43 14.01 -5.95
C LEU A 118 -4.11 14.48 -6.56
N VAL A 119 -3.32 13.55 -7.08
CA VAL A 119 -2.07 13.81 -7.79
C VAL A 119 -2.25 13.31 -9.22
N GLU A 120 -2.18 14.23 -10.18
CA GLU A 120 -2.48 13.97 -11.59
C GLU A 120 -1.23 13.68 -12.42
N THR A 121 -0.06 14.15 -11.99
CA THR A 121 1.19 14.01 -12.75
C THR A 121 2.32 13.41 -11.90
N PRO A 122 3.26 12.66 -12.51
CA PRO A 122 4.36 12.02 -11.77
C PRO A 122 5.27 12.99 -11.01
N ASP A 123 5.48 14.21 -11.53
CA ASP A 123 6.32 15.25 -10.94
C ASP A 123 5.66 15.92 -9.71
N ALA A 124 4.34 15.87 -9.59
CA ALA A 124 3.61 16.45 -8.46
C ALA A 124 3.67 15.61 -7.17
N PHE A 125 4.20 14.37 -7.20
CA PHE A 125 4.24 13.51 -6.01
C PHE A 125 5.14 14.08 -4.90
N GLN A 126 6.32 14.59 -5.25
CA GLN A 126 7.27 15.13 -4.26
C GLN A 126 6.69 16.33 -3.51
N GLU A 127 6.07 17.26 -4.24
CA GLU A 127 5.36 18.39 -3.66
C GLU A 127 4.19 17.93 -2.78
N ALA A 128 3.40 16.97 -3.27
CA ALA A 128 2.23 16.47 -2.56
C ALA A 128 2.58 15.76 -1.24
N PHE A 129 3.69 15.03 -1.19
CA PHE A 129 4.21 14.50 0.08
C PHE A 129 4.79 15.60 0.96
N GLY A 130 5.50 16.57 0.38
CA GLY A 130 5.98 17.77 1.08
C GLY A 130 4.87 18.46 1.84
N GLU A 131 3.78 18.81 1.16
CA GLU A 131 2.61 19.41 1.78
C GLU A 131 1.96 18.52 2.82
N ALA A 132 1.77 17.23 2.52
CA ALA A 132 1.13 16.30 3.43
C ALA A 132 1.85 16.22 4.78
N PHE A 133 3.18 16.30 4.75
CA PHE A 133 4.02 16.17 5.92
C PHE A 133 4.42 17.52 6.55
N THR A 134 3.89 18.65 6.07
CA THR A 134 3.98 19.93 6.81
C THR A 134 3.15 19.89 8.10
N ASP A 135 2.05 19.14 8.09
CA ASP A 135 1.23 18.85 9.25
C ASP A 135 1.95 17.80 10.14
N PRO A 136 2.32 18.13 11.40
CA PRO A 136 2.98 17.19 12.30
C PRO A 136 2.08 16.04 12.76
N GLU A 137 0.76 16.15 12.65
CA GLU A 137 -0.17 15.06 13.01
C GLU A 137 -0.19 13.95 11.95
N VAL A 138 0.25 14.23 10.71
CA VAL A 138 0.31 13.23 9.64
C VAL A 138 1.48 12.27 9.87
N ALA A 139 1.14 11.09 10.37
CA ALA A 139 2.06 9.99 10.65
C ALA A 139 2.38 9.13 9.43
N LEU A 140 1.42 8.99 8.50
CA LEU A 140 1.62 8.26 7.24
C LEU A 140 0.67 8.75 6.15
N VAL A 141 1.01 8.43 4.90
CA VAL A 141 0.17 8.70 3.73
C VAL A 141 -0.05 7.41 2.95
N HIS A 142 -1.29 7.02 2.71
CA HIS A 142 -1.59 5.95 1.76
C HIS A 142 -1.61 6.51 0.34
N VAL A 143 -0.92 5.83 -0.57
CA VAL A 143 -1.11 5.99 -2.02
C VAL A 143 -2.19 5.03 -2.47
N ARG A 144 -3.21 5.53 -3.17
CA ARG A 144 -4.34 4.74 -3.67
C ARG A 144 -4.56 4.95 -5.16
N ALA A 145 -5.00 3.88 -5.83
CA ALA A 145 -5.45 3.96 -7.22
C ALA A 145 -6.76 4.77 -7.29
N VAL A 146 -6.88 5.67 -8.26
CA VAL A 146 -8.09 6.49 -8.42
C VAL A 146 -9.24 5.65 -8.94
N GLU A 147 -8.96 4.78 -9.91
CA GLU A 147 -9.95 4.02 -10.68
C GLU A 147 -10.70 2.99 -9.83
N TYR A 148 -10.02 2.45 -8.81
CA TYR A 148 -10.52 1.33 -8.00
C TYR A 148 -10.56 1.63 -6.50
N GLY A 149 -9.93 2.72 -6.04
CA GLY A 149 -9.76 3.04 -4.63
C GLY A 149 -8.78 2.13 -3.87
N CYS A 150 -8.19 1.12 -4.53
CA CYS A 150 -7.33 0.12 -3.89
C CYS A 150 -6.07 0.74 -3.26
N PHE A 151 -5.66 0.21 -2.12
CA PHE A 151 -4.41 0.53 -1.44
C PHE A 151 -3.22 0.12 -2.31
N LEU A 152 -2.26 1.00 -2.56
CA LEU A 152 -1.01 0.67 -3.26
C LEU A 152 0.13 0.44 -2.27
N TYR A 153 0.44 1.45 -1.45
CA TYR A 153 1.46 1.39 -0.42
C TYR A 153 1.28 2.54 0.56
N ALA A 154 1.93 2.44 1.72
CA ALA A 154 2.04 3.56 2.65
C ALA A 154 3.35 4.30 2.41
N VAL A 155 3.38 5.59 2.73
CA VAL A 155 4.57 6.43 2.70
C VAL A 155 4.76 7.03 4.09
N GLU A 156 6.00 7.01 4.55
CA GLU A 156 6.44 7.60 5.81
C GLU A 156 7.61 8.57 5.53
N ARG A 157 7.85 9.51 6.46
CA ARG A 157 9.06 10.33 6.44
C ARG A 157 10.25 9.44 6.78
N GLY A 158 11.33 9.54 5.99
CA GLY A 158 12.62 8.92 6.27
C GLY A 158 13.46 9.69 7.28
#